data_AF-A0A7X9AAR5-F1
#
_entry.id   AF-A0A7X9AAR5-F1
#
_cell.length_a   1.000
_cell.length_b   1.000
_cell.length_c   1.000
_cell.angle_alpha   90.00
_cell.angle_beta   90.00
_cell.angle_gamma   90.00
#
_symmetry.space_group_name_H-M   'P 1'
#
loop_
_entity.id
_entity.type
_entity.pdbx_description
1 polymer ?
#
loop_
_entity_poly.entity_id
_entity_poly.type
_entity_poly.pdbx_seq_one_letter_code
_entity_poly.pdbx_strand_id
1 'polypeptide(L)'
;MFKSDQCWRFNGSVYDVKLDECVNEGEVSATVRRQATPLRPVLAHEAVHYIDIPDYSALNRKFDAFAARVGEDWLEANDIKKPRYLTELPKLIEQKKLTAIFPDYIQASRKFKQSALKVYIERLRLSHLCGFEMLQFADCLKYENNNGIVDFFDDDKFISADWLRQFNDDTVLLADMPTENYWSEQVIPIHLYASHFGTEDNPRGTLEVRLLEGSQSSLLYRGEHYVLVPGLQKLAELNLRLPAIESASCYSIEASFCGDGLNLRNSWNFWRYPKVQLEMQPVLELRHSGLADFIQSMPVQLKSVVGDVLVTDVLDQRLLDQLEQGRKVVLFYHRDDPWNQFYWPGALERCKPCIWDRGSNLGTILQSSWVQQALGSGKYGDLNLYALLENGYKINLDEFPCLPDEMVCGVDKPVRDRMKGLIHGVKNFIETDTLRRFSHLFALQVGKGTLIVCTFNKNSWREPAAASFFAALLNQAHGLKAQATLTRAELQAYLENETSKGHRKEDVMNHFWELDNKPVEDTLFWETCGINLADLK
;
A
#
# COMPACT_ATOMS: atom_id res chain seq x y z
N MET A 1 0.76 7.49 1.36
CA MET A 1 0.03 7.29 0.08
C MET A 1 -0.34 8.59 -0.61
N PHE A 2 -0.75 9.66 0.11
CA PHE A 2 -1.10 10.97 -0.49
C PHE A 2 -0.66 12.18 0.38
N LYS A 3 0.48 12.06 1.09
CA LYS A 3 0.99 13.13 1.98
C LYS A 3 1.60 14.32 1.24
N SER A 4 1.69 14.22 -0.09
CA SER A 4 2.11 15.29 -0.98
C SER A 4 0.87 15.88 -1.64
N ASP A 5 0.74 17.19 -1.57
CA ASP A 5 -0.26 17.95 -2.32
C ASP A 5 0.09 18.02 -3.82
N GLN A 6 1.23 17.47 -4.28
CA GLN A 6 1.64 17.49 -5.69
C GLN A 6 0.59 16.99 -6.67
N CYS A 7 -0.22 15.98 -6.31
CA CYS A 7 -1.30 15.48 -7.17
C CYS A 7 -2.46 16.49 -7.30
N TRP A 8 -2.56 17.44 -6.38
CA TRP A 8 -3.56 18.52 -6.36
C TRP A 8 -2.97 19.85 -6.79
N ARG A 9 -1.65 19.93 -6.94
CA ARG A 9 -0.96 21.14 -7.39
C ARG A 9 -1.20 21.30 -8.89
N PHE A 10 -1.69 22.47 -9.28
CA PHE A 10 -1.88 22.83 -10.67
C PHE A 10 -0.51 22.96 -11.35
N ASN A 11 -0.11 21.93 -12.09
CA ASN A 11 1.09 21.93 -12.90
C ASN A 11 0.73 22.48 -14.29
N GLY A 12 1.27 23.64 -14.64
CA GLY A 12 1.10 24.27 -15.95
C GLY A 12 2.16 25.34 -16.13
N SER A 13 2.22 25.99 -17.29
CA SER A 13 2.95 27.26 -17.43
C SER A 13 1.95 28.40 -17.28
N VAL A 14 2.27 29.39 -16.44
CA VAL A 14 1.71 30.73 -16.67
C VAL A 14 2.62 31.31 -17.75
N TYR A 15 2.12 31.47 -18.98
CA TYR A 15 2.83 31.99 -20.17
C TYR A 15 4.35 32.21 -19.97
N ASP A 16 5.15 31.23 -20.42
CA ASP A 16 6.62 31.28 -20.45
C ASP A 16 7.35 31.41 -19.09
N VAL A 17 6.66 31.21 -17.96
CA VAL A 17 7.27 31.18 -16.62
C VAL A 17 7.15 29.79 -16.01
N LYS A 18 8.27 29.26 -15.53
CA LYS A 18 8.31 27.98 -14.80
C LYS A 18 7.58 28.12 -13.46
N LEU A 19 6.77 27.13 -13.11
CA LEU A 19 6.16 27.07 -11.76
C LEU A 19 7.15 26.59 -10.71
N ASP A 20 8.17 25.83 -11.10
CA ASP A 20 9.20 25.30 -10.23
C ASP A 20 10.58 25.79 -10.68
N GLU A 21 11.33 26.37 -9.74
CA GLU A 21 12.71 26.80 -9.96
C GLU A 21 13.60 26.32 -8.81
N CYS A 22 14.77 25.81 -9.15
CA CYS A 22 15.83 25.57 -8.19
C CYS A 22 16.88 26.67 -8.35
N VAL A 23 17.11 27.43 -7.29
CA VAL A 23 18.12 28.48 -7.22
C VAL A 23 19.27 27.96 -6.38
N ASN A 24 20.48 27.98 -6.94
CA ASN A 24 21.71 27.68 -6.20
C ASN A 24 22.64 28.87 -6.34
N GLU A 25 22.90 29.57 -5.23
CA GLU A 25 23.77 30.74 -5.19
C GLU A 25 24.76 30.58 -4.02
N GLY A 26 26.00 30.20 -4.35
CA GLY A 26 27.02 29.84 -3.36
C GLY A 26 26.60 28.61 -2.55
N GLU A 27 26.56 28.75 -1.23
CA GLU A 27 26.09 27.71 -0.29
C GLU A 27 24.56 27.71 -0.10
N VAL A 28 23.84 28.70 -0.66
CA VAL A 28 22.39 28.80 -0.54
C VAL A 28 21.75 28.03 -1.69
N SER A 29 20.95 27.02 -1.35
CA SER A 29 20.04 26.34 -2.28
C SER A 29 18.59 26.60 -1.87
N ALA A 30 17.74 26.89 -2.85
CA ALA A 30 16.32 27.10 -2.65
C ALA A 30 15.53 26.43 -3.77
N THR A 31 14.44 25.75 -3.40
CA THR A 31 13.43 25.29 -4.36
C THR A 31 12.22 26.19 -4.22
N VAL A 32 11.98 27.01 -5.24
CA VAL A 32 10.85 27.95 -5.30
C VAL A 32 9.75 27.31 -6.13
N ARG A 33 8.54 27.26 -5.59
CA ARG A 33 7.33 26.93 -6.36
C ARG A 33 6.36 28.10 -6.35
N ARG A 34 5.99 28.59 -7.53
CA ARG A 34 4.90 29.55 -7.71
C ARG A 34 3.56 28.84 -7.51
N GLN A 35 2.70 29.41 -6.66
CA GLN A 35 1.31 28.97 -6.56
C GLN A 35 0.45 29.72 -7.59
N ALA A 36 -0.33 28.97 -8.36
CA ALA A 36 -1.32 29.51 -9.28
C ALA A 36 -2.72 29.24 -8.73
N THR A 37 -3.50 30.30 -8.53
CA THR A 37 -4.92 30.20 -8.16
C THR A 37 -5.75 30.22 -9.44
N PRO A 38 -6.49 29.15 -9.77
CA PRO A 38 -7.29 29.12 -10.97
C PRO A 38 -8.42 30.16 -10.90
N LEU A 39 -8.66 30.87 -12.01
CA LEU A 39 -9.75 31.86 -12.12
C LEU A 39 -11.12 31.20 -12.29
N ARG A 40 -11.15 29.90 -12.57
CA ARG A 40 -12.36 29.10 -12.82
C ARG A 40 -12.36 27.89 -11.88
N PRO A 41 -13.54 27.34 -11.54
CA PRO A 41 -13.64 26.06 -10.86
C PRO A 41 -12.81 24.99 -11.59
N VAL A 42 -12.06 24.19 -10.83
CA VAL A 42 -11.26 23.10 -11.38
C VAL A 42 -11.81 21.77 -10.89
N LEU A 43 -11.95 20.83 -11.83
CA LEU A 43 -12.45 19.50 -11.60
C LEU A 43 -11.38 18.47 -11.97
N ALA A 44 -11.26 17.39 -11.19
CA ALA A 44 -10.47 16.23 -11.58
C ALA A 44 -11.34 15.29 -12.44
N HIS A 45 -11.00 15.07 -13.71
CA HIS A 45 -11.86 14.32 -14.65
C HIS A 45 -11.60 12.80 -14.69
N GLU A 46 -10.53 12.31 -14.04
CA GLU A 46 -10.26 10.87 -13.93
C GLU A 46 -9.70 10.54 -12.53
N ALA A 47 -10.55 10.71 -11.52
CA ALA A 47 -10.22 10.42 -10.14
C ALA A 47 -10.46 8.94 -9.80
N VAL A 48 -9.66 8.40 -8.87
CA VAL A 48 -9.88 7.10 -8.22
C VAL A 48 -10.04 5.89 -9.16
N HIS A 49 -8.99 5.59 -9.92
CA HIS A 49 -8.91 4.45 -10.83
C HIS A 49 -8.15 3.24 -10.27
N TYR A 50 -8.42 2.88 -9.01
CA TYR A 50 -7.74 1.75 -8.33
C TYR A 50 -8.42 0.42 -8.63
N ILE A 51 -7.63 -0.59 -8.99
CA ILE A 51 -8.15 -1.92 -9.30
C ILE A 51 -8.25 -2.80 -8.03
N ASP A 52 -9.07 -3.84 -8.10
CA ASP A 52 -9.11 -4.94 -7.16
C ASP A 52 -9.06 -6.30 -7.88
N ILE A 53 -8.85 -7.38 -7.12
CA ILE A 53 -8.91 -8.74 -7.66
C ILE A 53 -10.36 -9.24 -7.57
N PRO A 54 -11.02 -9.54 -8.70
CA PRO A 54 -12.37 -10.09 -8.68
C PRO A 54 -12.37 -11.53 -8.18
N ASP A 55 -13.52 -11.97 -7.66
CA ASP A 55 -13.78 -13.40 -7.46
C ASP A 55 -14.10 -14.02 -8.83
N TYR A 56 -13.09 -14.55 -9.52
CA TYR A 56 -13.26 -15.18 -10.84
C TYR A 56 -14.25 -16.33 -10.82
N SER A 57 -14.41 -17.04 -9.70
CA SER A 57 -15.34 -18.16 -9.60
C SER A 57 -16.78 -17.65 -9.57
N ALA A 58 -17.06 -16.65 -8.74
CA ALA A 58 -18.37 -16.00 -8.69
C ALA A 58 -18.73 -15.32 -10.01
N LEU A 59 -17.76 -14.60 -10.60
CA LEU A 59 -17.96 -13.85 -11.84
C LEU A 59 -18.19 -14.79 -13.04
N ASN A 60 -17.49 -15.93 -13.10
CA ASN A 60 -17.77 -16.98 -14.10
C ASN A 60 -19.17 -17.54 -13.95
N ARG A 61 -19.60 -17.93 -12.73
CA ARG A 61 -20.96 -18.44 -12.50
C ARG A 61 -22.02 -17.45 -12.97
N LYS A 62 -21.81 -16.16 -12.69
CA LYS A 62 -22.71 -15.09 -13.11
C LYS A 62 -22.77 -14.95 -14.64
N PHE A 63 -21.62 -14.96 -15.30
CA PHE A 63 -21.55 -14.95 -16.77
C PHE A 63 -22.23 -16.17 -17.39
N ASP A 64 -21.99 -17.36 -16.86
CA ASP A 64 -22.57 -18.61 -17.36
C ASP A 64 -24.10 -18.63 -17.19
N ALA A 65 -24.59 -18.15 -16.05
CA ALA A 65 -26.03 -17.99 -15.82
C ALA A 65 -26.67 -16.97 -16.76
N PHE A 66 -25.98 -15.85 -17.03
CA PHE A 66 -26.41 -14.86 -18.02
C PHE A 66 -26.49 -15.47 -19.42
N ALA A 67 -25.43 -16.14 -19.87
CA ALA A 67 -25.36 -16.79 -21.18
C ALA A 67 -26.47 -17.83 -21.35
N ALA A 68 -26.70 -18.68 -20.34
CA ALA A 68 -27.77 -19.67 -20.35
C ALA A 68 -29.17 -19.03 -20.42
N ARG A 69 -29.36 -17.85 -19.83
CA ARG A 69 -30.64 -17.14 -19.83
C ARG A 69 -30.96 -16.47 -21.17
N VAL A 70 -29.96 -15.89 -21.84
CA VAL A 70 -30.17 -15.13 -23.10
C VAL A 70 -30.03 -15.99 -24.35
N GLY A 71 -29.32 -17.12 -24.27
CA GLY A 71 -29.08 -18.02 -25.40
C GLY A 71 -27.96 -17.57 -26.34
N GLU A 72 -27.42 -18.51 -27.12
CA GLU A 72 -26.27 -18.29 -28.02
C GLU A 72 -26.58 -17.27 -29.13
N ASP A 73 -27.75 -17.35 -29.76
CA ASP A 73 -28.18 -16.43 -30.81
C ASP A 73 -28.14 -14.96 -30.35
N TRP A 74 -28.57 -14.70 -29.11
CA TRP A 74 -28.57 -13.34 -28.55
C TRP A 74 -27.13 -12.86 -28.28
N LEU A 75 -26.26 -13.73 -27.78
CA LEU A 75 -24.85 -13.39 -27.55
C LEU A 75 -24.14 -13.06 -28.86
N GLU A 76 -24.37 -13.85 -29.92
CA GLU A 76 -23.81 -13.61 -31.25
C GLU A 76 -24.31 -12.31 -31.85
N ALA A 77 -25.63 -12.07 -31.80
CA ALA A 77 -26.26 -10.86 -32.32
C ALA A 77 -25.74 -9.56 -31.64
N ASN A 78 -25.21 -9.66 -30.42
CA ASN A 78 -24.68 -8.53 -29.65
C ASN A 78 -23.14 -8.53 -29.50
N ASP A 79 -22.43 -9.44 -30.19
CA ASP A 79 -20.96 -9.64 -30.08
C ASP A 79 -20.47 -9.78 -28.62
N ILE A 80 -21.24 -10.50 -27.79
CA ILE A 80 -20.89 -10.76 -26.39
C ILE A 80 -20.19 -12.11 -26.30
N LYS A 81 -18.92 -12.07 -25.89
CA LYS A 81 -18.09 -13.26 -25.68
C LYS A 81 -17.59 -13.29 -24.26
N LYS A 82 -17.37 -14.49 -23.72
CA LYS A 82 -16.75 -14.65 -22.40
C LYS A 82 -15.38 -13.95 -22.41
N PRO A 83 -15.14 -12.99 -21.50
CA PRO A 83 -13.85 -12.32 -21.43
C PRO A 83 -12.73 -13.31 -21.15
N ARG A 84 -11.63 -13.15 -21.87
CA ARG A 84 -10.49 -14.06 -21.79
C ARG A 84 -9.94 -14.19 -20.37
N TYR A 85 -9.89 -13.09 -19.61
CA TYR A 85 -9.38 -13.07 -18.25
C TYR A 85 -10.19 -13.98 -17.29
N LEU A 86 -11.47 -14.22 -17.57
CA LEU A 86 -12.28 -15.17 -16.80
C LEU A 86 -11.86 -16.64 -17.01
N THR A 87 -11.02 -16.93 -17.99
CA THR A 87 -10.54 -18.29 -18.28
C THR A 87 -9.03 -18.43 -18.09
N GLU A 88 -8.24 -17.45 -18.54
CA GLU A 88 -6.78 -17.52 -18.45
C GLU A 88 -6.24 -17.25 -17.05
N LEU A 89 -6.82 -16.31 -16.29
CA LEU A 89 -6.33 -16.01 -14.94
C LEU A 89 -6.61 -17.15 -13.95
N PRO A 90 -7.78 -17.83 -13.95
CA PRO A 90 -7.98 -19.04 -13.17
C PRO A 90 -6.94 -20.14 -13.45
N LYS A 91 -6.62 -20.38 -14.72
CA LYS A 91 -5.56 -21.33 -15.10
C LYS A 91 -4.20 -20.91 -14.57
N LEU A 92 -3.87 -19.62 -14.66
CA LEU A 92 -2.62 -19.09 -14.14
C LEU A 92 -2.53 -19.24 -12.62
N ILE A 93 -3.62 -18.98 -11.89
CA ILE A 93 -3.70 -19.16 -10.43
C ILE A 93 -3.39 -20.60 -10.04
N GLU A 94 -3.94 -21.58 -10.77
CA GLU A 94 -3.67 -23.00 -10.54
C GLU A 94 -2.20 -23.37 -10.85
N GLN A 95 -1.69 -22.91 -12.00
CA GLN A 95 -0.29 -23.15 -12.42
C GLN A 95 0.71 -22.60 -11.39
N LYS A 96 0.45 -21.39 -10.89
CA LYS A 96 1.26 -20.72 -9.86
C LYS A 96 0.99 -21.23 -8.43
N LYS A 97 0.09 -22.21 -8.27
CA LYS A 97 -0.28 -22.81 -6.98
C LYS A 97 -0.78 -21.77 -5.96
N LEU A 98 -1.47 -20.73 -6.45
CA LEU A 98 -2.00 -19.65 -5.63
C LEU A 98 -3.41 -19.96 -5.11
N THR A 99 -4.05 -21.05 -5.55
CA THR A 99 -5.45 -21.39 -5.23
C THR A 99 -5.78 -21.30 -3.73
N ALA A 100 -4.89 -21.76 -2.85
CA ALA A 100 -5.14 -21.76 -1.40
C ALA A 100 -5.09 -20.35 -0.79
N ILE A 101 -4.20 -19.47 -1.25
CA ILE A 101 -4.05 -18.09 -0.74
C ILE A 101 -4.94 -17.08 -1.49
N PHE A 102 -5.51 -17.47 -2.63
CA PHE A 102 -6.28 -16.57 -3.48
C PHE A 102 -7.48 -15.89 -2.81
N PRO A 103 -8.24 -16.54 -1.91
CA PRO A 103 -9.27 -15.84 -1.13
C PRO A 103 -8.72 -14.67 -0.32
N ASP A 104 -7.51 -14.78 0.23
CA ASP A 104 -6.86 -13.69 0.95
C ASP A 104 -6.37 -12.59 -0.01
N TYR A 105 -5.93 -12.94 -1.23
CA TYR A 105 -5.58 -11.97 -2.27
C TYR A 105 -6.77 -11.07 -2.62
N ILE A 106 -7.95 -11.69 -2.79
CA ILE A 106 -9.21 -10.96 -3.03
C ILE A 106 -9.46 -10.00 -1.85
N GLN A 107 -9.49 -10.50 -0.61
CA GLN A 107 -9.85 -9.67 0.55
C GLN A 107 -8.83 -8.55 0.85
N ALA A 108 -7.54 -8.83 0.71
CA ALA A 108 -6.49 -7.82 0.84
C ALA A 108 -6.62 -6.71 -0.22
N SER A 109 -6.86 -7.08 -1.49
CA SER A 109 -7.08 -6.10 -2.57
C SER A 109 -8.31 -5.24 -2.34
N ARG A 110 -9.39 -5.82 -1.83
CA ARG A 110 -10.62 -5.11 -1.46
C ARG A 110 -10.37 -4.10 -0.34
N LYS A 111 -9.72 -4.53 0.74
CA LYS A 111 -9.38 -3.67 1.89
C LYS A 111 -8.46 -2.52 1.46
N PHE A 112 -7.47 -2.80 0.62
CA PHE A 112 -6.54 -1.79 0.13
C PHE A 112 -7.23 -0.78 -0.78
N LYS A 113 -8.07 -1.24 -1.72
CA LYS A 113 -8.89 -0.36 -2.58
C LYS A 113 -9.83 0.53 -1.76
N GLN A 114 -10.52 -0.01 -0.76
CA GLN A 114 -11.36 0.78 0.16
C GLN A 114 -10.55 1.87 0.87
N SER A 115 -9.39 1.51 1.42
CA SER A 115 -8.54 2.46 2.14
C SER A 115 -8.03 3.56 1.21
N ALA A 116 -7.58 3.20 0.00
CA ALA A 116 -7.13 4.14 -1.01
C ALA A 116 -8.25 5.06 -1.52
N LEU A 117 -9.45 4.53 -1.76
CA LEU A 117 -10.63 5.28 -2.19
C LEU A 117 -11.02 6.34 -1.15
N LYS A 118 -11.12 5.95 0.12
CA LYS A 118 -11.44 6.88 1.22
C LYS A 118 -10.39 7.99 1.32
N VAL A 119 -9.12 7.63 1.45
CA VAL A 119 -8.06 8.64 1.60
C VAL A 119 -8.00 9.56 0.38
N TYR A 120 -8.11 9.04 -0.84
CA TYR A 120 -8.03 9.87 -2.03
C TYR A 120 -9.19 10.85 -2.15
N ILE A 121 -10.44 10.39 -1.95
CA ILE A 121 -11.61 11.28 -2.02
C ILE A 121 -11.60 12.31 -0.88
N GLU A 122 -11.22 11.93 0.32
CA GLU A 122 -11.09 12.90 1.42
C GLU A 122 -10.01 13.95 1.12
N ARG A 123 -8.89 13.56 0.50
CA ARG A 123 -7.83 14.49 0.08
C ARG A 123 -8.27 15.38 -1.08
N LEU A 124 -9.07 14.87 -2.03
CA LEU A 124 -9.74 15.69 -3.04
C LEU A 124 -10.62 16.76 -2.39
N ARG A 125 -11.44 16.36 -1.41
CA ARG A 125 -12.38 17.25 -0.69
C ARG A 125 -11.67 18.26 0.22
N LEU A 126 -10.48 17.93 0.72
CA LEU A 126 -9.60 18.85 1.46
C LEU A 126 -8.80 19.80 0.56
N SER A 127 -8.84 19.61 -0.76
CA SER A 127 -8.09 20.43 -1.71
C SER A 127 -8.89 21.66 -2.19
N HIS A 128 -8.31 22.43 -3.11
CA HIS A 128 -8.99 23.55 -3.78
C HIS A 128 -9.85 23.14 -4.99
N LEU A 129 -10.01 21.84 -5.23
CA LEU A 129 -10.85 21.34 -6.33
C LEU A 129 -12.34 21.55 -6.01
N CYS A 130 -13.11 21.86 -7.04
CA CYS A 130 -14.55 22.09 -6.93
C CYS A 130 -15.39 20.84 -7.26
N GLY A 131 -14.73 19.71 -7.53
CA GLY A 131 -15.38 18.45 -7.84
C GLY A 131 -14.46 17.49 -8.57
N PHE A 132 -14.97 16.29 -8.85
CA PHE A 132 -14.26 15.24 -9.56
C PHE A 132 -15.23 14.27 -10.24
N GLU A 133 -14.71 13.56 -11.22
CA GLU A 133 -15.36 12.42 -11.87
C GLU A 133 -14.57 11.15 -11.52
N MET A 134 -15.26 10.09 -11.11
CA MET A 134 -14.65 8.79 -10.83
C MET A 134 -14.46 7.99 -12.12
N LEU A 135 -13.22 7.54 -12.38
CA LEU A 135 -12.91 6.61 -13.46
C LEU A 135 -12.67 5.20 -12.89
N GLN A 136 -13.61 4.27 -12.95
CA GLN A 136 -14.95 4.32 -13.54
C GLN A 136 -15.96 3.83 -12.50
N PHE A 137 -17.24 4.10 -12.73
CA PHE A 137 -18.30 3.60 -11.86
C PHE A 137 -18.47 2.07 -11.96
N ALA A 138 -18.64 1.54 -13.18
CA ALA A 138 -18.85 0.12 -13.45
C ALA A 138 -17.62 -0.53 -14.10
N ASP A 139 -17.32 -1.77 -13.74
CA ASP A 139 -16.29 -2.55 -14.44
C ASP A 139 -16.67 -2.74 -15.91
N CYS A 140 -15.67 -2.73 -16.81
CA CYS A 140 -15.90 -3.02 -18.21
C CYS A 140 -15.79 -4.53 -18.47
N LEU A 141 -16.77 -5.13 -19.14
CA LEU A 141 -16.75 -6.56 -19.49
C LEU A 141 -15.43 -6.99 -20.16
N LYS A 142 -14.87 -6.15 -21.04
CA LYS A 142 -13.73 -6.52 -21.90
C LYS A 142 -12.38 -6.50 -21.20
N TYR A 143 -12.21 -5.69 -20.15
CA TYR A 143 -10.89 -5.43 -19.58
C TYR A 143 -10.66 -6.16 -18.26
N GLU A 144 -9.42 -6.60 -18.03
CA GLU A 144 -9.00 -7.29 -16.80
C GLU A 144 -8.76 -6.34 -15.61
N ASN A 145 -8.61 -5.04 -15.85
CA ASN A 145 -8.32 -4.01 -14.85
C ASN A 145 -9.59 -3.49 -14.17
N ASN A 146 -10.20 -4.33 -13.33
CA ASN A 146 -11.45 -4.03 -12.64
C ASN A 146 -11.30 -2.93 -11.57
N ASN A 147 -11.54 -1.68 -11.97
CA ASN A 147 -11.51 -0.48 -11.12
C ASN A 147 -12.90 0.01 -10.66
N GLY A 148 -13.99 -0.51 -11.20
CA GLY A 148 -15.37 -0.16 -10.85
C GLY A 148 -15.74 -0.42 -9.39
N ILE A 149 -16.74 0.32 -8.90
CA ILE A 149 -17.39 0.09 -7.61
C ILE A 149 -18.60 -0.85 -7.74
N VAL A 150 -19.13 -1.03 -8.96
CA VAL A 150 -20.03 -2.12 -9.36
C VAL A 150 -19.37 -2.97 -10.44
N ASP A 151 -19.81 -4.22 -10.59
CA ASP A 151 -19.27 -5.11 -11.62
C ASP A 151 -19.86 -4.82 -13.02
N PHE A 152 -19.43 -5.53 -14.07
CA PHE A 152 -19.87 -5.28 -15.45
C PHE A 152 -21.31 -5.70 -15.76
N PHE A 153 -22.05 -6.19 -14.75
CA PHE A 153 -23.49 -6.39 -14.81
C PHE A 153 -24.24 -5.38 -13.93
N ASP A 154 -23.56 -4.34 -13.45
CA ASP A 154 -24.07 -3.31 -12.55
C ASP A 154 -24.49 -3.81 -11.15
N ASP A 155 -24.03 -4.99 -10.72
CA ASP A 155 -24.28 -5.43 -9.34
C ASP A 155 -23.24 -4.84 -8.38
N ASP A 156 -23.69 -4.61 -7.14
CA ASP A 156 -22.85 -4.18 -6.04
C ASP A 156 -21.65 -5.12 -5.83
N LYS A 157 -20.46 -4.52 -5.72
CA LYS A 157 -19.27 -5.22 -5.24
C LYS A 157 -19.24 -5.19 -3.71
N PHE A 158 -18.05 -5.03 -3.14
CA PHE A 158 -17.82 -5.03 -1.70
C PHE A 158 -17.83 -3.61 -1.09
N ILE A 159 -18.15 -2.59 -1.88
CA ILE A 159 -18.20 -1.19 -1.45
C ILE A 159 -19.65 -0.82 -1.14
N SER A 160 -19.98 -0.65 0.13
CA SER A 160 -21.32 -0.21 0.55
C SER A 160 -21.55 1.26 0.17
N ALA A 161 -22.75 1.56 -0.35
CA ALA A 161 -23.17 2.92 -0.63
C ALA A 161 -23.18 3.79 0.64
N ASP A 162 -23.65 3.26 1.78
CA ASP A 162 -23.67 3.99 3.05
C ASP A 162 -22.27 4.31 3.56
N TRP A 163 -21.31 3.42 3.32
CA TRP A 163 -19.90 3.68 3.64
C TRP A 163 -19.30 4.75 2.72
N LEU A 164 -19.54 4.67 1.40
CA LEU A 164 -18.99 5.62 0.43
C LEU A 164 -19.55 7.03 0.62
N ARG A 165 -20.85 7.16 0.95
CA ARG A 165 -21.48 8.47 1.21
C ARG A 165 -20.82 9.24 2.37
N GLN A 166 -20.25 8.57 3.37
CA GLN A 166 -19.60 9.25 4.51
C GLN A 166 -18.52 10.27 4.11
N PHE A 167 -17.92 10.09 2.92
CA PHE A 167 -16.89 10.98 2.38
C PHE A 167 -17.13 11.39 0.91
N ASN A 168 -18.22 10.92 0.27
CA ASN A 168 -18.56 11.25 -1.11
C ASN A 168 -19.92 11.96 -1.29
N ASP A 169 -20.70 12.18 -0.23
CA ASP A 169 -21.98 12.89 -0.33
C ASP A 169 -21.81 14.40 -0.65
N ASP A 170 -22.91 15.11 -0.84
CA ASP A 170 -22.93 16.56 -1.08
C ASP A 170 -22.28 17.34 0.07
N THR A 171 -22.51 16.87 1.30
CA THR A 171 -21.91 17.43 2.52
C THR A 171 -21.23 16.33 3.31
N VAL A 172 -19.94 16.51 3.62
CA VAL A 172 -19.15 15.49 4.33
C VAL A 172 -18.28 16.11 5.40
N LEU A 173 -18.01 15.33 6.45
CA LEU A 173 -17.01 15.64 7.46
C LEU A 173 -15.66 15.06 7.04
N LEU A 174 -14.59 15.81 7.27
CA LEU A 174 -13.22 15.42 6.93
C LEU A 174 -12.33 15.61 8.15
N ALA A 175 -11.32 14.76 8.30
CA ALA A 175 -10.24 14.96 9.26
C ALA A 175 -8.90 15.07 8.52
N ASP A 176 -8.07 15.99 8.97
CA ASP A 176 -6.67 16.07 8.57
C ASP A 176 -5.78 15.78 9.78
N MET A 177 -4.99 14.71 9.65
CA MET A 177 -3.99 14.27 10.61
C MET A 177 -2.63 14.23 9.89
N PRO A 178 -1.53 14.69 10.52
CA PRO A 178 -0.19 14.64 9.90
C PRO A 178 0.29 13.20 9.60
N THR A 179 -0.17 12.26 10.40
CA THR A 179 0.16 10.84 10.29
C THR A 179 -0.94 9.99 10.91
N GLU A 180 -0.97 8.73 10.54
CA GLU A 180 -1.84 7.71 11.13
C GLU A 180 -1.14 6.99 12.28
N ASN A 181 0.20 7.10 12.40
CA ASN A 181 1.01 6.38 13.38
C ASN A 181 1.59 7.32 14.44
N TYR A 182 1.33 7.04 15.72
CA TYR A 182 1.78 7.85 16.85
C TYR A 182 2.49 7.01 17.91
N TRP A 183 3.45 7.61 18.61
CA TRP A 183 3.95 7.02 19.85
C TRP A 183 2.93 7.19 20.98
N SER A 184 2.93 6.26 21.95
CA SER A 184 2.04 6.26 23.11
C SER A 184 1.88 7.64 23.76
N GLU A 185 2.99 8.31 24.10
CA GLU A 185 2.93 9.59 24.84
C GLU A 185 2.77 10.83 23.93
N GLN A 186 2.60 10.63 22.62
CA GLN A 186 2.53 11.72 21.67
C GLN A 186 1.15 12.41 21.69
N VAL A 187 1.16 13.74 21.59
CA VAL A 187 -0.07 14.50 21.33
C VAL A 187 -0.50 14.26 19.89
N ILE A 188 -1.78 13.97 19.69
CA ILE A 188 -2.36 13.66 18.39
C ILE A 188 -3.14 14.90 17.92
N PRO A 189 -2.60 15.70 16.98
CA PRO A 189 -3.29 16.84 16.40
C PRO A 189 -4.29 16.37 15.35
N ILE A 190 -5.54 16.83 15.45
CA ILE A 190 -6.62 16.51 14.52
C ILE A 190 -7.32 17.81 14.13
N HIS A 191 -7.39 18.09 12.83
CA HIS A 191 -8.20 19.18 12.30
C HIS A 191 -9.46 18.62 11.64
N LEU A 192 -10.63 19.07 12.10
CA LEU A 192 -11.91 18.67 11.52
C LEU A 192 -12.43 19.75 10.59
N TYR A 193 -12.97 19.32 9.45
CA TYR A 193 -13.54 20.18 8.43
C TYR A 193 -14.93 19.68 8.01
N ALA A 194 -15.73 20.57 7.45
CA ALA A 194 -16.86 20.24 6.59
C ALA A 194 -16.52 20.65 5.16
N SER A 195 -16.82 19.77 4.21
CA SER A 195 -16.91 20.10 2.79
C SER A 195 -18.39 20.09 2.41
N HIS A 196 -18.96 21.27 2.18
CA HIS A 196 -20.39 21.45 1.94
C HIS A 196 -20.66 22.00 0.53
N PHE A 197 -21.18 21.13 -0.34
CA PHE A 197 -21.62 21.45 -1.70
C PHE A 197 -23.12 21.14 -1.91
N GLY A 198 -23.85 20.92 -0.81
CA GLY A 198 -25.29 20.69 -0.83
C GLY A 198 -26.09 21.95 -1.13
N THR A 199 -27.40 21.78 -1.31
CA THR A 199 -28.31 22.88 -1.67
C THR A 199 -28.86 23.65 -0.46
N GLU A 200 -28.71 23.11 0.75
CA GLU A 200 -29.14 23.77 2.00
C GLU A 200 -28.26 24.99 2.28
N ASP A 201 -28.85 26.18 2.38
CA ASP A 201 -28.11 27.39 2.69
C ASP A 201 -27.78 27.47 4.18
N ASN A 202 -26.50 27.31 4.49
CA ASN A 202 -25.92 27.51 5.82
C ASN A 202 -26.59 26.71 6.96
N PRO A 203 -26.67 25.37 6.86
CA PRO A 203 -27.36 24.53 7.83
C PRO A 203 -26.69 24.61 9.20
N ARG A 204 -27.53 24.63 10.24
CA ARG A 204 -27.13 24.73 11.64
C ARG A 204 -27.21 23.38 12.32
N GLY A 205 -26.27 23.09 13.21
CA GLY A 205 -26.27 21.81 13.90
C GLY A 205 -25.29 21.70 15.06
N THR A 206 -25.20 20.48 15.56
CA THR A 206 -24.31 20.08 16.66
C THR A 206 -23.20 19.19 16.10
N LEU A 207 -21.95 19.53 16.38
CA LEU A 207 -20.79 18.69 16.12
C LEU A 207 -20.48 17.84 17.36
N GLU A 208 -20.44 16.52 17.21
CA GLU A 208 -19.92 15.60 18.22
C GLU A 208 -18.67 14.89 17.71
N VAL A 209 -17.70 14.70 18.61
CA VAL A 209 -16.47 13.94 18.33
C VAL A 209 -16.31 12.87 19.39
N ARG A 210 -16.13 11.63 18.97
CA ARG A 210 -15.95 10.46 19.84
C ARG A 210 -14.64 9.74 19.52
N LEU A 211 -14.01 9.22 20.55
CA LEU A 211 -12.93 8.25 20.44
C LEU A 211 -13.52 6.85 20.54
N LEU A 212 -13.13 5.98 19.61
CA LEU A 212 -13.48 4.57 19.60
C LEU A 212 -12.23 3.71 19.85
N GLU A 213 -12.35 2.75 20.76
CA GLU A 213 -11.34 1.72 21.05
C GLU A 213 -12.05 0.36 21.08
N GLY A 214 -11.98 -0.38 19.98
CA GLY A 214 -12.79 -1.60 19.80
C GLY A 214 -14.29 -1.28 19.93
N SER A 215 -14.96 -1.87 20.92
CA SER A 215 -16.37 -1.63 21.20
C SER A 215 -16.63 -0.43 22.15
N GLN A 216 -15.59 0.13 22.75
CA GLN A 216 -15.72 1.25 23.67
C GLN A 216 -15.81 2.57 22.91
N SER A 217 -16.67 3.48 23.38
CA SER A 217 -16.87 4.81 22.81
C SER A 217 -16.85 5.87 23.90
N SER A 218 -16.01 6.89 23.74
CA SER A 218 -15.90 8.03 24.66
C SER A 218 -16.19 9.34 23.94
N LEU A 219 -17.11 10.15 24.47
CA LEU A 219 -17.37 11.49 23.94
C LEU A 219 -16.19 12.41 24.31
N LEU A 220 -15.53 12.98 23.30
CA LEU A 220 -14.41 13.92 23.46
C LEU A 220 -14.88 15.38 23.42
N TYR A 221 -15.83 15.67 22.55
CA TYR A 221 -16.32 17.02 22.30
C TYR A 221 -17.78 17.00 21.84
N ARG A 222 -18.54 18.00 22.28
CA ARG A 222 -19.88 18.32 21.80
C ARG A 222 -20.01 19.84 21.75
N GLY A 223 -20.23 20.39 20.56
CA GLY A 223 -20.44 21.82 20.36
C GLY A 223 -21.71 22.08 19.58
N GLU A 224 -22.55 22.96 20.11
CA GLU A 224 -23.84 23.34 19.53
C GLU A 224 -23.70 24.62 18.70
N HIS A 225 -24.69 24.89 17.85
CA HIS A 225 -24.79 26.10 17.02
C HIS A 225 -23.65 26.31 16.00
N TYR A 226 -23.10 25.21 15.48
CA TYR A 226 -22.28 25.29 14.27
C TYR A 226 -23.13 25.70 13.07
N VAL A 227 -22.57 26.50 12.18
CA VAL A 227 -23.14 26.87 10.89
C VAL A 227 -22.17 26.42 9.82
N LEU A 228 -22.59 25.49 8.96
CA LEU A 228 -21.80 25.08 7.81
C LEU A 228 -21.90 26.18 6.74
N VAL A 229 -20.81 26.48 6.04
CA VAL A 229 -20.84 27.40 4.88
C VAL A 229 -20.46 26.67 3.60
N PRO A 230 -20.92 27.11 2.42
CA PRO A 230 -20.54 26.48 1.16
C PRO A 230 -19.02 26.39 0.96
N GLY A 231 -18.56 25.26 0.44
CA GLY A 231 -17.15 24.94 0.25
C GLY A 231 -16.52 24.24 1.45
N LEU A 232 -15.20 24.42 1.61
CA LEU A 232 -14.40 23.81 2.67
C LEU A 232 -14.27 24.74 3.87
N GLN A 233 -14.65 24.28 5.06
CA GLN A 233 -14.61 25.04 6.30
C GLN A 233 -13.95 24.23 7.42
N LYS A 234 -12.96 24.82 8.12
CA LYS A 234 -12.43 24.23 9.37
C LYS A 234 -13.46 24.41 10.49
N LEU A 235 -13.86 23.31 11.11
CA LEU A 235 -14.85 23.28 12.20
C LEU A 235 -14.20 23.27 13.58
N ALA A 236 -13.15 22.44 13.75
CA ALA A 236 -12.54 22.24 15.06
C ALA A 236 -11.07 21.83 14.92
N GLU A 237 -10.33 22.05 16.01
CA GLU A 237 -8.98 21.56 16.23
C GLU A 237 -8.93 20.84 17.57
N LEU A 238 -8.42 19.61 17.57
CA LEU A 238 -8.26 18.79 18.75
C LEU A 238 -6.78 18.45 18.94
N ASN A 239 -6.33 18.54 20.19
CA ASN A 239 -5.02 18.08 20.62
C ASN A 239 -5.21 16.96 21.63
N LEU A 240 -5.32 15.72 21.13
CA LEU A 240 -5.69 14.57 21.94
C LEU A 240 -4.46 14.01 22.68
N ARG A 241 -4.61 13.80 23.99
CA ARG A 241 -3.66 13.09 24.85
C ARG A 241 -4.35 11.87 25.42
N LEU A 242 -3.77 10.70 25.22
CA LEU A 242 -4.34 9.43 25.68
C LEU A 242 -3.41 8.76 26.70
N PRO A 243 -3.96 7.93 27.61
CA PRO A 243 -3.15 7.16 28.55
C PRO A 243 -2.12 6.27 27.86
N ALA A 244 -1.01 6.01 28.55
CA ALA A 244 0.04 5.13 28.05
C ALA A 244 -0.51 3.73 27.72
N ILE A 245 0.06 3.09 26.69
CA ILE A 245 -0.30 1.72 26.29
C ILE A 245 0.93 0.81 26.36
N GLU A 246 0.67 -0.48 26.53
CA GLU A 246 1.72 -1.51 26.60
C GLU A 246 1.83 -2.34 25.32
N SER A 247 0.80 -2.29 24.45
CA SER A 247 0.73 -3.00 23.18
C SER A 247 0.32 -2.04 22.06
N ALA A 248 0.71 -2.34 20.82
CA ALA A 248 0.22 -1.57 19.67
C ALA A 248 -1.30 -1.70 19.54
N SER A 249 -1.99 -0.58 19.33
CA SER A 249 -3.46 -0.52 19.31
C SER A 249 -3.96 0.40 18.20
N CYS A 250 -5.08 0.02 17.58
CA CYS A 250 -5.83 0.82 16.63
C CYS A 250 -7.00 1.53 17.34
N TYR A 251 -7.14 2.82 17.07
CA TYR A 251 -8.21 3.69 17.54
C TYR A 251 -8.91 4.32 16.35
N SER A 252 -10.15 4.77 16.54
CA SER A 252 -10.83 5.60 15.56
C SER A 252 -11.31 6.90 16.18
N ILE A 253 -11.13 8.02 15.47
CA ILE A 253 -11.88 9.24 15.73
C ILE A 253 -13.13 9.20 14.88
N GLU A 254 -14.28 9.43 15.50
CA GLU A 254 -15.55 9.59 14.83
C GLU A 254 -16.05 11.00 15.03
N ALA A 255 -16.44 11.66 13.95
CA ALA A 255 -17.15 12.94 14.00
C ALA A 255 -18.55 12.76 13.44
N SER A 256 -19.53 13.41 14.08
CA SER A 256 -20.90 13.52 13.57
C SER A 256 -21.40 14.95 13.62
N PHE A 257 -22.23 15.31 12.65
CA PHE A 257 -22.91 16.60 12.61
C PHE A 257 -24.41 16.36 12.39
N CYS A 258 -25.23 16.83 13.31
CA CYS A 258 -26.68 16.67 13.25
C CYS A 258 -27.39 18.02 13.38
N GLY A 259 -28.25 18.35 12.42
CA GLY A 259 -29.08 19.57 12.43
C GLY A 259 -29.55 19.98 11.04
N ASP A 260 -30.66 20.72 10.97
CA ASP A 260 -31.28 21.22 9.73
C ASP A 260 -31.36 20.16 8.61
N GLY A 261 -31.87 18.97 8.94
CA GLY A 261 -32.02 17.86 8.00
C GLY A 261 -30.73 17.08 7.67
N LEU A 262 -29.57 17.56 8.11
CA LEU A 262 -28.30 16.86 7.97
C LEU A 262 -28.05 15.88 9.12
N ASN A 263 -27.58 14.69 8.76
CA ASN A 263 -27.07 13.68 9.68
C ASN A 263 -25.78 13.09 9.09
N LEU A 264 -24.67 13.77 9.34
CA LEU A 264 -23.36 13.43 8.80
C LEU A 264 -22.58 12.61 9.81
N ARG A 265 -21.84 11.62 9.33
CA ARG A 265 -20.90 10.83 10.14
C ARG A 265 -19.72 10.41 9.29
N ASN A 266 -18.53 10.51 9.85
CA ASN A 266 -17.33 9.94 9.25
C ASN A 266 -16.34 9.55 10.37
N SER A 267 -15.43 8.62 10.06
CA SER A 267 -14.41 8.15 11.00
C SER A 267 -13.06 7.92 10.35
N TRP A 268 -12.02 8.02 11.18
CA TRP A 268 -10.61 7.90 10.77
C TRP A 268 -9.83 7.08 11.78
N ASN A 269 -9.11 6.09 11.29
CA ASN A 269 -8.25 5.25 12.12
C ASN A 269 -6.89 5.91 12.35
N PHE A 270 -6.35 5.69 13.54
CA PHE A 270 -4.97 5.97 13.87
C PHE A 270 -4.45 4.88 14.80
N TRP A 271 -3.14 4.69 14.81
CA TRP A 271 -2.46 3.64 15.55
C TRP A 271 -1.50 4.25 16.54
N ARG A 272 -1.44 3.63 17.72
CA ARG A 272 -0.51 4.00 18.77
C ARG A 272 0.41 2.85 19.07
N TYR A 273 1.68 3.17 19.33
CA TYR A 273 2.72 2.20 19.60
C TYR A 273 3.42 2.49 20.93
N PRO A 274 3.63 1.47 21.78
CA PRO A 274 4.39 1.62 23.02
C PRO A 274 5.87 1.90 22.69
N LYS A 275 6.63 2.33 23.69
CA LYS A 275 8.10 2.36 23.55
C LYS A 275 8.61 0.94 23.31
N VAL A 276 9.52 0.82 22.35
CA VAL A 276 10.09 -0.48 21.97
C VAL A 276 11.21 -0.90 22.92
N GLN A 277 11.34 -2.21 23.10
CA GLN A 277 12.39 -2.84 23.89
C GLN A 277 12.71 -4.23 23.33
N LEU A 278 13.91 -4.70 23.61
CA LEU A 278 14.37 -6.03 23.24
C LEU A 278 14.39 -6.95 24.45
N GLU A 279 14.06 -8.23 24.22
CA GLU A 279 14.23 -9.26 25.23
C GLU A 279 15.72 -9.57 25.43
N MET A 280 16.45 -9.76 24.31
CA MET A 280 17.89 -10.05 24.28
C MET A 280 18.57 -9.19 23.21
N GLN A 281 19.85 -8.88 23.43
CA GLN A 281 20.64 -8.15 22.44
C GLN A 281 21.08 -9.10 21.32
N PRO A 282 20.72 -8.85 20.05
CA PRO A 282 21.24 -9.64 18.93
C PRO A 282 22.70 -9.30 18.63
N VAL A 283 23.38 -10.19 17.90
CA VAL A 283 24.69 -9.88 17.33
C VAL A 283 24.49 -9.12 16.03
N LEU A 284 25.10 -7.94 15.90
CA LEU A 284 24.91 -7.04 14.76
C LEU A 284 26.10 -7.09 13.79
N GLU A 285 25.82 -7.33 12.52
CA GLU A 285 26.74 -7.17 11.39
C GLU A 285 26.06 -6.33 10.30
N LEU A 286 25.64 -5.12 10.67
CA LEU A 286 24.91 -4.19 9.79
C LEU A 286 25.84 -3.15 9.16
N ARG A 287 25.67 -2.90 7.86
CA ARG A 287 26.25 -1.76 7.14
C ARG A 287 25.40 -0.50 7.30
N HIS A 288 24.08 -0.66 7.41
CA HIS A 288 23.15 0.45 7.64
C HIS A 288 23.23 0.97 9.09
N SER A 289 24.06 2.01 9.31
CA SER A 289 24.36 2.58 10.64
C SER A 289 23.12 3.01 11.41
N GLY A 290 22.15 3.69 10.76
CA GLY A 290 20.95 4.16 11.45
C GLY A 290 20.09 3.03 12.05
N LEU A 291 20.10 1.85 11.42
CA LEU A 291 19.39 0.67 11.93
C LEU A 291 20.20 0.01 13.05
N ALA A 292 21.53 -0.06 12.89
CA ALA A 292 22.42 -0.56 13.93
C ALA A 292 22.31 0.28 15.22
N ASP A 293 22.39 1.60 15.10
CA ASP A 293 22.27 2.55 16.21
C ASP A 293 20.91 2.43 16.89
N PHE A 294 19.83 2.33 16.09
CA PHE A 294 18.49 2.08 16.60
C PHE A 294 18.42 0.81 17.44
N ILE A 295 18.90 -0.33 16.91
CA ILE A 295 18.87 -1.61 17.63
C ILE A 295 19.73 -1.58 18.90
N GLN A 296 20.90 -0.94 18.85
CA GLN A 296 21.78 -0.78 20.02
C GLN A 296 21.19 0.15 21.09
N SER A 297 20.38 1.13 20.67
CA SER A 297 19.76 2.10 21.59
C SER A 297 18.55 1.54 22.36
N MET A 298 17.97 0.43 21.89
CA MET A 298 16.78 -0.15 22.52
C MET A 298 17.10 -0.70 23.92
N PRO A 299 16.26 -0.43 24.94
CA PRO A 299 16.41 -1.08 26.24
C PRO A 299 16.33 -2.61 26.12
N VAL A 300 17.22 -3.32 26.81
CA VAL A 300 17.25 -4.79 26.84
C VAL A 300 16.80 -5.29 28.21
N GLN A 301 15.83 -6.22 28.23
CA GLN A 301 15.32 -6.81 29.46
C GLN A 301 16.33 -7.78 30.09
N LEU A 302 16.90 -8.70 29.31
CA LEU A 302 17.86 -9.71 29.78
C LEU A 302 19.31 -9.28 29.53
N LYS A 303 19.85 -8.38 30.37
CA LYS A 303 21.16 -7.75 30.19
C LYS A 303 22.38 -8.70 30.16
N SER A 304 22.23 -9.95 30.59
CA SER A 304 23.34 -10.91 30.74
C SER A 304 23.36 -12.03 29.70
N VAL A 305 22.47 -12.02 28.70
CA VAL A 305 22.41 -13.04 27.64
C VAL A 305 22.62 -12.35 26.30
N VAL A 306 23.77 -12.60 25.66
CA VAL A 306 23.95 -12.24 24.25
C VAL A 306 23.11 -13.21 23.44
N GLY A 307 22.21 -12.68 22.62
CA GLY A 307 21.34 -13.45 21.75
C GLY A 307 22.13 -14.25 20.72
N ASP A 308 21.59 -15.41 20.33
CA ASP A 308 22.14 -16.30 19.30
C ASP A 308 21.84 -15.83 17.85
N VAL A 309 20.90 -14.90 17.71
CA VAL A 309 20.48 -14.31 16.43
C VAL A 309 21.53 -13.34 15.90
N LEU A 310 22.02 -13.61 14.69
CA LEU A 310 22.77 -12.67 13.87
C LEU A 310 21.81 -11.78 13.10
N VAL A 311 22.03 -10.47 13.12
CA VAL A 311 21.30 -9.50 12.29
C VAL A 311 22.27 -8.88 11.31
N THR A 312 21.95 -8.96 10.02
CA THR A 312 22.76 -8.41 8.92
C THR A 312 21.85 -7.81 7.87
N ASP A 313 22.41 -6.94 7.03
CA ASP A 313 21.78 -6.36 5.84
C ASP A 313 22.62 -6.64 4.59
N VAL A 314 23.47 -7.66 4.65
CA VAL A 314 24.36 -8.10 3.59
C VAL A 314 24.00 -9.51 3.18
N LEU A 315 23.63 -9.70 1.92
CA LEU A 315 23.48 -11.01 1.32
C LEU A 315 24.77 -11.43 0.61
N ASP A 316 25.60 -12.22 1.30
CA ASP A 316 26.91 -12.65 0.84
C ASP A 316 27.26 -14.10 1.24
N GLN A 317 28.45 -14.55 0.87
CA GLN A 317 28.96 -15.87 1.23
C GLN A 317 29.05 -16.06 2.76
N ARG A 318 29.39 -15.00 3.52
CA ARG A 318 29.49 -15.06 4.97
C ARG A 318 28.14 -15.39 5.61
N LEU A 319 27.04 -14.81 5.12
CA LEU A 319 25.69 -15.16 5.58
C LEU A 319 25.42 -16.67 5.39
N LEU A 320 25.76 -17.22 4.22
CA LEU A 320 25.57 -18.65 3.93
C LEU A 320 26.39 -19.54 4.87
N ASP A 321 27.63 -19.14 5.17
CA ASP A 321 28.52 -19.88 6.08
C ASP A 321 27.99 -19.86 7.52
N GLN A 322 27.37 -18.76 7.96
CA GLN A 322 26.71 -18.68 9.28
C GLN A 322 25.51 -19.64 9.38
N LEU A 323 24.71 -19.75 8.32
CA LEU A 323 23.59 -20.70 8.26
C LEU A 323 24.09 -22.15 8.32
N GLU A 324 25.17 -22.47 7.60
CA GLU A 324 25.77 -23.81 7.61
C GLU A 324 26.29 -24.20 9.01
N GLN A 325 26.81 -23.24 9.77
CA GLN A 325 27.25 -23.40 11.16
C GLN A 325 26.09 -23.56 12.16
N GLY A 326 24.84 -23.49 11.70
CA GLY A 326 23.66 -23.65 12.56
C GLY A 326 23.12 -22.36 13.16
N ARG A 327 23.61 -21.20 12.70
CA ARG A 327 23.19 -19.92 13.25
C ARG A 327 21.81 -19.51 12.73
N LYS A 328 21.09 -18.75 13.57
CA LYS A 328 19.89 -18.05 13.17
C LYS A 328 20.25 -16.66 12.65
N VAL A 329 19.77 -16.32 11.46
CA VAL A 329 20.09 -15.06 10.78
C VAL A 329 18.82 -14.31 10.43
N VAL A 330 18.71 -13.06 10.87
CA VAL A 330 17.75 -12.08 10.36
C VAL A 330 18.46 -11.20 9.34
N LEU A 331 18.02 -11.28 8.09
CA LEU A 331 18.52 -10.49 6.98
C LEU A 331 17.55 -9.35 6.67
N PHE A 332 17.99 -8.10 6.84
CA PHE A 332 17.31 -6.90 6.35
C PHE A 332 17.77 -6.60 4.92
N TYR A 333 17.12 -7.22 3.94
CA TYR A 333 17.54 -7.16 2.54
C TYR A 333 16.86 -6.03 1.77
N HIS A 334 17.65 -5.25 1.03
CA HIS A 334 17.16 -4.39 -0.04
C HIS A 334 18.02 -4.59 -1.30
N ARG A 335 17.40 -4.72 -2.48
CA ARG A 335 18.13 -5.04 -3.72
C ARG A 335 19.22 -4.02 -4.07
N ASP A 336 18.94 -2.74 -3.77
CA ASP A 336 19.80 -1.61 -4.14
C ASP A 336 20.91 -1.35 -3.11
N ASP A 337 21.03 -2.17 -2.06
CA ASP A 337 22.19 -2.09 -1.16
C ASP A 337 23.46 -2.51 -1.93
N PRO A 338 24.47 -1.62 -2.08
CA PRO A 338 25.60 -1.84 -2.98
C PRO A 338 26.58 -2.91 -2.50
N TRP A 339 26.43 -3.38 -1.25
CA TRP A 339 27.28 -4.39 -0.64
C TRP A 339 26.74 -5.81 -0.76
N ASN A 340 25.57 -6.02 -1.37
CA ASN A 340 25.07 -7.36 -1.65
C ASN A 340 25.94 -8.05 -2.71
N GLN A 341 26.34 -9.28 -2.42
CA GLN A 341 27.01 -10.14 -3.40
C GLN A 341 26.00 -10.88 -4.28
N PHE A 342 24.85 -11.26 -3.71
CA PHE A 342 23.79 -11.96 -4.43
C PHE A 342 22.55 -11.09 -4.62
N TYR A 343 21.78 -11.43 -5.65
CA TYR A 343 20.52 -10.78 -6.01
C TYR A 343 19.32 -11.72 -5.78
N TRP A 344 18.26 -11.18 -5.18
CA TRP A 344 16.94 -11.83 -5.12
C TRP A 344 15.96 -11.11 -6.06
N PRO A 345 15.29 -11.84 -6.98
CA PRO A 345 14.31 -11.24 -7.88
C PRO A 345 13.10 -10.68 -7.12
N GLY A 346 12.51 -9.61 -7.65
CA GLY A 346 11.46 -8.86 -6.97
C GLY A 346 11.23 -7.48 -7.57
N ALA A 347 10.51 -6.63 -6.83
CA ALA A 347 10.15 -5.28 -7.24
C ALA A 347 10.26 -4.29 -6.07
N LEU A 348 10.48 -3.01 -6.34
CA LEU A 348 10.39 -1.99 -5.30
C LEU A 348 8.96 -1.92 -4.79
N GLU A 349 8.85 -1.68 -3.49
CA GLU A 349 7.57 -1.48 -2.86
C GLU A 349 7.24 0.00 -2.79
N ARG A 350 6.20 0.37 -3.53
CA ARG A 350 5.52 1.66 -3.42
C ARG A 350 4.21 1.38 -2.75
N CYS A 351 3.98 1.99 -1.58
CA CYS A 351 2.72 1.86 -0.88
C CYS A 351 1.67 2.74 -1.57
N LYS A 352 1.32 2.34 -2.79
CA LYS A 352 0.42 2.98 -3.74
C LYS A 352 -0.40 1.90 -4.46
N PRO A 353 -1.73 2.05 -4.53
CA PRO A 353 -2.58 1.11 -5.25
C PRO A 353 -2.21 1.04 -6.73
N CYS A 354 -2.34 -0.14 -7.31
CA CYS A 354 -2.26 -0.27 -8.76
C CYS A 354 -3.37 0.53 -9.43
N ILE A 355 -2.98 1.24 -10.48
CA ILE A 355 -3.87 2.05 -11.30
C ILE A 355 -3.86 1.45 -12.69
N TRP A 356 -5.03 1.02 -13.16
CA TRP A 356 -5.18 0.31 -14.43
C TRP A 356 -4.22 -0.88 -14.53
N ASP A 357 -3.08 -0.69 -15.19
CA ASP A 357 -2.04 -1.65 -15.52
C ASP A 357 -0.68 -1.29 -14.92
N ARG A 358 -0.62 -0.34 -13.98
CA ARG A 358 0.61 0.24 -13.43
C ARG A 358 0.72 -0.03 -11.94
N GLY A 359 1.93 -0.37 -11.51
CA GLY A 359 2.22 -0.74 -10.12
C GLY A 359 2.13 -2.24 -9.89
N SER A 360 2.35 -2.66 -8.64
CA SER A 360 2.39 -4.07 -8.23
C SER A 360 1.92 -4.30 -6.80
N ASN A 361 1.19 -3.32 -6.23
CA ASN A 361 0.70 -3.36 -4.85
C ASN A 361 -0.83 -3.27 -4.83
N LEU A 362 -1.46 -4.40 -4.51
CA LEU A 362 -2.89 -4.52 -4.20
C LEU A 362 -3.11 -4.86 -2.73
N GLY A 363 -2.22 -4.42 -1.84
CA GLY A 363 -2.30 -4.64 -0.41
C GLY A 363 -1.38 -5.74 0.09
N THR A 364 -1.54 -6.04 1.38
CA THR A 364 -0.62 -6.87 2.16
C THR A 364 -1.41 -7.85 3.03
N ILE A 365 -0.90 -9.07 3.17
CA ILE A 365 -1.48 -10.11 4.02
C ILE A 365 -0.51 -10.40 5.17
N LEU A 366 -0.96 -10.22 6.40
CA LEU A 366 -0.24 -10.49 7.64
C LEU A 366 -0.64 -11.88 8.15
N GLN A 367 0.12 -12.91 7.79
CA GLN A 367 -0.20 -14.31 8.12
C GLN A 367 0.00 -14.62 9.60
N SER A 368 1.03 -14.04 10.22
CA SER A 368 1.38 -14.32 11.61
C SER A 368 0.65 -13.41 12.60
N SER A 369 0.08 -14.01 13.65
CA SER A 369 -0.61 -13.28 14.73
C SER A 369 0.31 -12.31 15.47
N TRP A 370 1.58 -12.65 15.65
CA TRP A 370 2.54 -11.75 16.30
C TRP A 370 2.80 -10.49 15.46
N VAL A 371 2.78 -10.60 14.12
CA VAL A 371 2.93 -9.43 13.22
C VAL A 371 1.70 -8.54 13.33
N GLN A 372 0.51 -9.15 13.32
CA GLN A 372 -0.76 -8.43 13.53
C GLN A 372 -0.75 -7.67 14.86
N GLN A 373 -0.32 -8.32 15.94
CA GLN A 373 -0.18 -7.70 17.26
C GLN A 373 0.87 -6.57 17.28
N ALA A 374 2.05 -6.79 16.69
CA ALA A 374 3.12 -5.78 16.65
C ALA A 374 2.72 -4.52 15.89
N LEU A 375 1.84 -4.65 14.90
CA LEU A 375 1.35 -3.55 14.07
C LEU A 375 0.04 -2.94 14.56
N GLY A 376 -0.68 -3.58 15.47
CA GLY A 376 -2.05 -3.19 15.84
C GLY A 376 -3.01 -3.32 14.64
N SER A 377 -2.78 -4.32 13.79
CA SER A 377 -3.50 -4.53 12.52
C SER A 377 -4.20 -5.87 12.49
N GLY A 378 -5.27 -5.98 11.70
CA GLY A 378 -5.87 -7.27 11.36
C GLY A 378 -5.05 -8.04 10.32
N LYS A 379 -5.62 -9.13 9.78
CA LYS A 379 -4.98 -9.96 8.75
C LYS A 379 -4.60 -9.20 7.47
N TYR A 380 -5.39 -8.20 7.08
CA TYR A 380 -5.14 -7.41 5.88
C TYR A 380 -4.57 -6.06 6.27
N GLY A 381 -3.47 -5.67 5.61
CA GLY A 381 -2.76 -4.42 5.87
C GLY A 381 -3.65 -3.19 5.74
N ASP A 382 -3.31 -2.16 6.51
CA ASP A 382 -4.00 -0.86 6.52
C ASP A 382 -2.96 0.28 6.42
N LEU A 383 -3.41 1.54 6.49
CA LEU A 383 -2.60 2.74 6.31
C LEU A 383 -1.37 2.81 7.22
N ASN A 384 -1.40 2.15 8.38
CA ASN A 384 -0.29 2.12 9.32
C ASN A 384 0.98 1.44 8.77
N LEU A 385 0.84 0.59 7.75
CA LEU A 385 1.97 -0.07 7.10
C LEU A 385 2.74 0.84 6.14
N TYR A 386 2.26 2.06 5.85
CA TYR A 386 2.84 2.95 4.84
C TYR A 386 4.37 3.10 4.98
N ALA A 387 4.86 3.40 6.19
CA ALA A 387 6.28 3.61 6.43
C ALA A 387 7.14 2.35 6.22
N LEU A 388 6.58 1.17 6.54
CA LEU A 388 7.25 -0.12 6.34
C LEU A 388 7.36 -0.48 4.86
N LEU A 389 6.30 -0.22 4.09
CA LEU A 389 6.20 -0.62 2.69
C LEU A 389 6.89 0.39 1.76
N GLU A 390 6.71 1.69 1.98
CA GLU A 390 7.20 2.72 1.07
C GLU A 390 8.73 2.74 0.99
N ASN A 391 9.29 2.63 -0.23
CA ASN A 391 10.73 2.42 -0.48
C ASN A 391 11.27 1.11 0.11
N GLY A 392 10.40 0.14 0.38
CA GLY A 392 10.81 -1.23 0.69
C GLY A 392 11.09 -2.02 -0.58
N TYR A 393 11.28 -3.32 -0.41
CA TYR A 393 11.38 -4.28 -1.48
C TYR A 393 10.41 -5.44 -1.23
N LYS A 394 10.00 -6.12 -2.31
CA LYS A 394 9.26 -7.39 -2.24
C LYS A 394 9.95 -8.42 -3.10
N ILE A 395 10.25 -9.57 -2.50
CA ILE A 395 10.90 -10.68 -3.19
C ILE A 395 9.83 -11.48 -3.92
N ASN A 396 10.07 -11.78 -5.20
CA ASN A 396 9.25 -12.70 -5.97
C ASN A 396 9.68 -14.15 -5.68
N LEU A 397 8.77 -14.93 -5.11
CA LEU A 397 8.98 -16.32 -4.73
C LEU A 397 8.52 -17.33 -5.79
N ASP A 398 8.05 -16.90 -6.96
CA ASP A 398 7.53 -17.78 -8.02
C ASP A 398 8.53 -18.88 -8.43
N GLU A 399 9.81 -18.50 -8.56
CA GLU A 399 10.91 -19.41 -8.97
C GLU A 399 11.73 -19.90 -7.76
N PHE A 400 11.31 -19.63 -6.52
CA PHE A 400 12.10 -20.00 -5.34
C PHE A 400 12.11 -21.54 -5.16
N PRO A 401 13.23 -22.16 -4.75
CA PRO A 401 13.38 -23.63 -4.79
C PRO A 401 12.38 -24.41 -3.92
N CYS A 402 11.83 -23.77 -2.89
CA CYS A 402 10.78 -24.31 -2.06
C CYS A 402 9.75 -23.21 -1.76
N LEU A 403 8.63 -23.55 -1.10
CA LEU A 403 7.73 -22.53 -0.58
C LEU A 403 8.17 -22.16 0.85
N PRO A 404 8.71 -20.95 1.11
CA PRO A 404 9.11 -20.57 2.47
C PRO A 404 7.91 -20.30 3.38
N ASP A 405 8.16 -20.23 4.67
CA ASP A 405 7.15 -19.86 5.67
C ASP A 405 6.90 -18.35 5.60
N GLU A 406 5.97 -17.94 4.75
CA GLU A 406 5.59 -16.54 4.58
C GLU A 406 4.81 -16.02 5.79
N MET A 407 5.32 -14.96 6.41
CA MET A 407 4.67 -14.26 7.52
C MET A 407 3.99 -12.97 7.04
N VAL A 408 4.54 -12.34 6.00
CA VAL A 408 3.94 -11.19 5.32
C VAL A 408 4.07 -11.33 3.81
N CYS A 409 2.92 -11.34 3.12
CA CYS A 409 2.83 -11.42 1.66
C CYS A 409 2.39 -10.06 1.08
N GLY A 410 2.94 -9.71 -0.08
CA GLY A 410 2.42 -8.65 -0.94
C GLY A 410 1.46 -9.23 -1.98
N VAL A 411 0.40 -8.51 -2.31
CA VAL A 411 -0.56 -8.93 -3.35
C VAL A 411 -0.23 -8.23 -4.66
N ASP A 412 0.15 -9.02 -5.66
CA ASP A 412 0.41 -8.50 -7.01
C ASP A 412 -0.87 -8.41 -7.84
N LYS A 413 -0.79 -7.63 -8.92
CA LYS A 413 -1.93 -7.36 -9.79
C LYS A 413 -2.25 -8.53 -10.75
N PRO A 414 -3.53 -8.70 -11.14
CA PRO A 414 -3.97 -9.67 -12.13
C PRO A 414 -4.00 -9.12 -13.57
N VAL A 415 -3.19 -8.10 -13.87
CA VAL A 415 -3.25 -7.35 -15.14
C VAL A 415 -1.88 -7.21 -15.77
N ARG A 416 -1.86 -7.17 -17.10
CA ARG A 416 -0.63 -7.02 -17.89
C ARG A 416 -0.24 -5.56 -17.97
N ASP A 417 1.04 -5.28 -18.15
CA ASP A 417 1.49 -3.97 -18.60
C ASP A 417 1.06 -3.74 -20.06
N ARG A 418 0.25 -2.71 -20.32
CA ARG A 418 -0.24 -2.39 -21.68
C ARG A 418 0.87 -2.13 -22.68
N MET A 419 2.02 -1.61 -22.26
CA MET A 419 3.11 -1.24 -23.16
C MET A 419 3.73 -2.49 -23.79
N LYS A 420 3.65 -3.65 -23.13
CA LYS A 420 4.03 -4.94 -23.74
C LYS A 420 3.16 -5.29 -24.94
N GLY A 421 1.86 -5.00 -24.85
CA GLY A 421 0.92 -5.18 -25.96
C GLY A 421 1.17 -4.18 -27.09
N LEU A 422 1.35 -2.91 -26.74
CA LEU A 422 1.51 -1.81 -27.71
C LEU A 422 2.86 -1.84 -28.44
N ILE A 423 3.95 -2.16 -27.75
CA ILE A 423 5.31 -2.12 -28.32
C ILE A 423 5.72 -3.50 -28.85
N HIS A 424 5.45 -4.56 -28.10
CA HIS A 424 5.97 -5.90 -28.39
C HIS A 424 4.91 -6.87 -28.93
N GLY A 425 3.66 -6.41 -29.10
CA GLY A 425 2.56 -7.25 -29.56
C GLY A 425 2.16 -8.35 -28.57
N VAL A 426 2.64 -8.30 -27.32
CA VAL A 426 2.39 -9.35 -26.33
C VAL A 426 0.99 -9.17 -25.73
N LYS A 427 0.07 -10.01 -26.19
CA LYS A 427 -1.34 -9.96 -25.77
C LYS A 427 -1.67 -10.93 -24.64
N ASN A 428 -0.85 -11.94 -24.35
CA ASN A 428 -1.15 -12.97 -23.35
C ASN A 428 -0.74 -12.55 -21.93
N PHE A 429 -1.40 -13.09 -20.91
CA PHE A 429 -0.90 -12.99 -19.53
C PHE A 429 0.43 -13.71 -19.44
N ILE A 430 1.43 -13.08 -18.82
CA ILE A 430 2.78 -13.62 -18.74
C ILE A 430 2.98 -14.13 -17.31
N GLU A 431 3.33 -15.41 -17.20
CA GLU A 431 3.47 -16.07 -15.90
C GLU A 431 4.47 -15.39 -14.97
N THR A 432 5.55 -14.84 -15.53
CA THR A 432 6.64 -14.20 -14.78
C THR A 432 6.35 -12.77 -14.30
N ASP A 433 5.28 -12.12 -14.78
CA ASP A 433 4.94 -10.74 -14.42
C ASP A 433 3.52 -10.53 -13.87
N THR A 434 2.66 -11.53 -13.99
CA THR A 434 1.25 -11.46 -13.60
C THR A 434 1.02 -12.32 -12.35
N LEU A 435 0.33 -11.79 -11.34
CA LEU A 435 0.04 -12.48 -10.07
C LEU A 435 1.30 -13.09 -9.43
N ARG A 436 2.38 -12.32 -9.32
CA ARG A 436 3.62 -12.79 -8.70
C ARG A 436 3.44 -13.04 -7.20
N ARG A 437 4.05 -14.10 -6.69
CA ARG A 437 4.05 -14.42 -5.26
C ARG A 437 5.06 -13.56 -4.53
N PHE A 438 4.62 -12.39 -4.09
CA PHE A 438 5.48 -11.46 -3.38
C PHE A 438 5.49 -11.66 -1.87
N SER A 439 6.67 -11.56 -1.25
CA SER A 439 6.83 -11.58 0.20
C SER A 439 7.73 -10.44 0.71
N HIS A 440 7.37 -9.91 1.88
CA HIS A 440 8.17 -8.95 2.64
C HIS A 440 8.84 -9.56 3.87
N LEU A 441 8.29 -10.67 4.37
CA LEU A 441 8.79 -11.38 5.53
C LEU A 441 8.51 -12.87 5.37
N PHE A 442 9.59 -13.67 5.32
CA PHE A 442 9.49 -15.12 5.30
C PHE A 442 10.67 -15.76 6.02
N ALA A 443 10.52 -17.03 6.38
CA ALA A 443 11.59 -17.81 6.99
C ALA A 443 11.73 -19.20 6.35
N LEU A 444 12.94 -19.75 6.46
CA LEU A 444 13.25 -21.12 6.06
C LEU A 444 14.45 -21.65 6.86
N GLN A 445 14.48 -22.96 7.04
CA GLN A 445 15.64 -23.68 7.54
C GLN A 445 16.64 -23.86 6.38
N VAL A 446 17.89 -23.45 6.57
CA VAL A 446 18.97 -23.60 5.59
C VAL A 446 20.07 -24.44 6.21
N GLY A 447 20.14 -25.73 5.84
CA GLY A 447 20.99 -26.69 6.52
C GLY A 447 20.67 -26.75 8.02
N LYS A 448 21.64 -26.40 8.88
CA LYS A 448 21.47 -26.40 10.34
C LYS A 448 20.92 -25.08 10.88
N GLY A 449 21.02 -23.99 10.11
CA GLY A 449 20.62 -22.65 10.53
C GLY A 449 19.24 -22.25 10.04
N THR A 450 18.73 -21.13 10.54
CA THR A 450 17.44 -20.58 10.13
C THR A 450 17.67 -19.20 9.52
N LEU A 451 17.15 -18.98 8.31
CA LEU A 451 17.17 -17.68 7.65
C LEU A 451 15.78 -17.04 7.77
N ILE A 452 15.75 -15.80 8.27
CA ILE A 452 14.57 -14.94 8.32
C ILE A 452 14.88 -13.73 7.45
N VAL A 453 14.12 -13.53 6.38
CA VAL A 453 14.33 -12.44 5.43
C VAL A 453 13.27 -11.37 5.64
N CYS A 454 13.68 -10.13 5.87
CA CYS A 454 12.84 -8.96 6.01
C CYS A 454 13.24 -7.92 4.95
N THR A 455 12.27 -7.45 4.17
CA THR A 455 12.52 -6.49 3.07
C THR A 455 11.72 -5.20 3.20
N PHE A 456 11.11 -4.96 4.36
CA PHE A 456 10.54 -3.65 4.68
C PHE A 456 11.60 -2.56 4.65
N ASN A 457 11.16 -1.32 4.44
CA ASN A 457 12.03 -0.15 4.41
C ASN A 457 12.77 0.02 5.74
N LYS A 458 14.02 -0.44 5.79
CA LYS A 458 14.86 -0.33 6.98
C LYS A 458 15.16 1.09 7.39
N ASN A 459 15.05 2.09 6.50
CA ASN A 459 15.21 3.52 6.84
C ASN A 459 14.04 4.07 7.68
N SER A 460 12.91 3.37 7.73
CA SER A 460 11.73 3.79 8.48
C SER A 460 11.82 3.54 9.99
N TRP A 461 12.96 3.11 10.52
CA TRP A 461 13.18 2.72 11.93
C TRP A 461 12.78 3.77 12.99
N ARG A 462 12.57 5.04 12.61
CA ARG A 462 12.06 6.10 13.50
C ARG A 462 10.53 6.18 13.57
N GLU A 463 9.86 5.60 12.58
CA GLU A 463 8.41 5.61 12.47
C GLU A 463 7.80 4.61 13.48
N PRO A 464 6.75 5.00 14.24
CA PRO A 464 6.22 4.18 15.33
C PRO A 464 5.89 2.73 14.94
N ALA A 465 5.20 2.55 13.81
CA ALA A 465 4.81 1.22 13.31
C ALA A 465 6.02 0.37 12.91
N ALA A 466 7.00 0.98 12.24
CA ALA A 466 8.19 0.27 11.78
C ALA A 466 9.11 -0.13 12.94
N ALA A 467 9.33 0.79 13.87
CA ALA A 467 10.09 0.52 15.09
C ALA A 467 9.46 -0.62 15.90
N SER A 468 8.13 -0.57 16.11
CA SER A 468 7.38 -1.62 16.81
C SER A 468 7.55 -2.98 16.13
N PHE A 469 7.39 -3.02 14.80
CA PHE A 469 7.59 -4.23 14.02
C PHE A 469 9.03 -4.77 14.08
N PHE A 470 10.05 -3.92 13.93
CA PHE A 470 11.45 -4.37 13.98
C PHE A 470 11.83 -4.92 15.34
N ALA A 471 11.40 -4.28 16.44
CA ALA A 471 11.62 -4.81 17.78
C ALA A 471 10.91 -6.17 17.98
N ALA A 472 9.66 -6.28 17.52
CA ALA A 472 8.92 -7.54 17.59
C ALA A 472 9.58 -8.64 16.77
N LEU A 473 10.04 -8.36 15.55
CA LEU A 473 10.76 -9.31 14.70
C LEU A 473 12.00 -9.85 15.41
N LEU A 474 12.80 -8.98 16.03
CA LEU A 474 14.01 -9.38 16.74
C LEU A 474 13.70 -10.25 17.97
N ASN A 475 12.67 -9.90 18.73
CA ASN A 475 12.23 -10.71 19.88
C ASN A 475 11.71 -12.08 19.43
N GLN A 476 10.93 -12.12 18.34
CA GLN A 476 10.38 -13.37 17.80
C GLN A 476 11.44 -14.23 17.12
N ALA A 477 12.51 -13.63 16.58
CA ALA A 477 13.55 -14.36 15.84
C ALA A 477 14.11 -15.52 16.67
N HIS A 478 14.43 -15.31 17.95
CA HIS A 478 14.98 -16.34 18.83
C HIS A 478 14.14 -17.62 18.88
N GLY A 479 12.81 -17.50 19.01
CA GLY A 479 11.88 -18.61 19.11
C GLY A 479 11.36 -19.15 17.77
N LEU A 480 11.57 -18.41 16.68
CA LEU A 480 10.98 -18.74 15.38
C LEU A 480 11.49 -20.10 14.87
N LYS A 481 10.55 -20.97 14.48
CA LYS A 481 10.82 -22.27 13.87
C LYS A 481 10.26 -22.26 12.45
N ALA A 482 11.13 -22.44 11.47
CA ALA A 482 10.73 -22.56 10.08
C ALA A 482 10.49 -24.04 9.70
N GLN A 483 9.44 -24.30 8.93
CA GLN A 483 9.06 -25.62 8.41
C GLN A 483 9.68 -25.84 7.03
N ALA A 484 9.62 -24.83 6.16
CA ALA A 484 10.29 -24.87 4.88
C ALA A 484 11.79 -25.10 5.07
N THR A 485 12.36 -26.03 4.29
CA THR A 485 13.77 -26.42 4.40
C THR A 485 14.43 -26.33 3.02
N LEU A 486 15.70 -25.92 3.03
CA LEU A 486 16.57 -25.90 1.86
C LEU A 486 18.00 -26.25 2.31
N THR A 487 18.80 -26.86 1.45
CA THR A 487 20.25 -27.00 1.74
C THR A 487 20.98 -25.69 1.43
N ARG A 488 22.14 -25.48 2.06
CA ARG A 488 23.03 -24.35 1.75
C ARG A 488 23.42 -24.33 0.26
N ALA A 489 23.67 -25.51 -0.32
CA ALA A 489 24.04 -25.64 -1.73
C ALA A 489 22.90 -25.25 -2.68
N GLU A 490 21.66 -25.66 -2.40
CA GLU A 490 20.50 -25.28 -3.22
C GLU A 490 20.21 -23.78 -3.14
N LEU A 491 20.29 -23.19 -1.93
CA LEU A 491 20.12 -21.74 -1.76
C LEU A 491 21.19 -20.97 -2.55
N GLN A 492 22.45 -21.37 -2.41
CA GLN A 492 23.55 -20.73 -3.11
C GLN A 492 23.40 -20.84 -4.63
N ALA A 493 23.11 -22.04 -5.16
CA ALA A 493 22.94 -22.24 -6.59
C ALA A 493 21.79 -21.38 -7.14
N TYR A 494 20.69 -21.26 -6.40
CA TYR A 494 19.59 -20.37 -6.76
C TYR A 494 20.03 -18.91 -6.80
N LEU A 495 20.69 -18.42 -5.75
CA LEU A 495 21.18 -17.05 -5.64
C LEU A 495 22.21 -16.71 -6.72
N GLU A 496 23.15 -17.61 -7.01
CA GLU A 496 24.14 -17.44 -8.08
C GLU A 496 23.48 -17.38 -9.45
N ASN A 497 22.51 -18.26 -9.71
CA ASN A 497 21.73 -18.25 -10.94
C ASN A 497 20.97 -16.93 -11.11
N GLU A 498 20.25 -16.47 -10.09
CA GLU A 498 19.54 -15.19 -10.14
C GLU A 498 20.49 -14.00 -10.31
N THR A 499 21.63 -14.02 -9.63
CA THR A 499 22.66 -12.98 -9.78
C THR A 499 23.23 -12.95 -11.19
N SER A 500 23.46 -14.11 -11.81
CA SER A 500 23.97 -14.21 -13.19
C SER A 500 23.01 -13.66 -14.25
N LYS A 501 21.69 -13.70 -13.97
CA LYS A 501 20.66 -13.11 -14.84
C LYS A 501 20.64 -11.57 -14.76
N GLY A 502 21.26 -11.00 -13.73
CA GLY A 502 21.29 -9.57 -13.45
C GLY A 502 19.98 -9.05 -12.84
N HIS A 503 19.98 -7.76 -12.48
CA HIS A 503 18.80 -7.12 -11.89
C HIS A 503 17.64 -7.11 -12.89
N ARG A 504 16.51 -7.71 -12.49
CA ARG A 504 15.26 -7.70 -13.27
C ARG A 504 14.63 -6.32 -13.10
N LYS A 505 14.53 -5.56 -14.20
CA LYS A 505 13.76 -4.31 -14.21
C LYS A 505 12.29 -4.63 -14.42
N GLU A 506 11.43 -3.87 -13.75
CA GLU A 506 10.01 -3.86 -14.04
C GLU A 506 9.74 -3.42 -15.49
N ASP A 507 8.59 -3.82 -16.01
CA ASP A 507 8.12 -3.34 -17.32
C ASP A 507 7.87 -1.84 -17.31
N VAL A 508 7.81 -1.22 -18.49
CA VAL A 508 7.80 0.22 -18.69
C VAL A 508 6.85 0.96 -17.74
N MET A 509 5.59 0.54 -17.62
CA MET A 509 4.60 1.23 -16.78
C MET A 509 4.81 0.96 -15.30
N ASN A 510 5.23 -0.25 -14.96
CA ASN A 510 5.57 -0.58 -13.58
C ASN A 510 6.84 0.14 -13.14
N HIS A 511 7.83 0.26 -14.01
CA HIS A 511 9.06 0.98 -13.73
C HIS A 511 8.79 2.47 -13.55
N PHE A 512 7.94 3.06 -14.39
CA PHE A 512 7.43 4.42 -14.17
C PHE A 512 6.82 4.56 -12.77
N TRP A 513 5.97 3.59 -12.38
CA TRP A 513 5.32 3.54 -11.07
C TRP A 513 6.31 3.39 -9.92
N GLU A 514 7.38 2.60 -10.10
CA GLU A 514 8.45 2.41 -9.12
C GLU A 514 9.30 3.67 -8.93
N LEU A 515 9.61 4.41 -10.00
CA LEU A 515 10.45 5.62 -9.91
C LEU A 515 9.77 6.71 -9.10
N ASP A 516 8.46 6.89 -9.29
CA ASP A 516 7.61 7.81 -8.54
C ASP A 516 8.17 9.24 -8.37
N ASN A 517 8.94 9.69 -9.34
CA ASN A 517 9.69 10.94 -9.26
C ASN A 517 9.01 12.10 -9.99
N LYS A 518 7.95 11.84 -10.77
CA LYS A 518 7.23 12.81 -11.58
C LYS A 518 5.75 12.42 -11.77
N PRO A 519 4.84 13.38 -12.02
CA PRO A 519 3.50 13.09 -12.53
C PRO A 519 3.60 12.29 -13.84
N VAL A 520 2.63 11.41 -14.10
CA VAL A 520 2.53 10.64 -15.35
C VAL A 520 2.67 11.57 -16.56
N GLU A 521 3.37 11.11 -17.61
CA GLU A 521 3.49 11.75 -18.93
C GLU A 521 4.66 12.72 -19.16
N ASP A 522 5.76 12.60 -18.40
CA ASP A 522 7.00 13.25 -18.81
C ASP A 522 7.56 12.60 -20.09
N THR A 523 7.64 13.35 -21.19
CA THR A 523 8.24 12.94 -22.46
C THR A 523 9.65 12.35 -22.25
N LEU A 524 10.40 12.88 -21.28
CA LEU A 524 11.76 12.42 -20.98
C LEU A 524 11.80 10.96 -20.51
N PHE A 525 10.80 10.49 -19.74
CA PHE A 525 10.78 9.09 -19.29
C PHE A 525 10.65 8.15 -20.49
N TRP A 526 9.71 8.43 -21.39
CA TRP A 526 9.47 7.62 -22.58
C TRP A 526 10.69 7.56 -23.49
N GLU A 527 11.35 8.70 -23.72
CA GLU A 527 12.62 8.79 -24.45
C GLU A 527 13.72 7.95 -23.79
N THR A 528 13.87 8.01 -22.46
CA THR A 528 14.85 7.20 -21.73
C THR A 528 14.57 5.70 -21.79
N CYS A 529 13.32 5.32 -21.99
CA CYS A 529 12.91 3.93 -22.23
C CYS A 529 13.00 3.52 -23.72
N GLY A 530 13.45 4.41 -24.61
CA GLY A 530 13.55 4.13 -26.05
C GLY A 530 12.19 4.08 -26.75
N ILE A 531 11.17 4.73 -26.19
CA ILE A 531 9.80 4.74 -26.71
C ILE A 531 9.49 6.12 -27.28
N ASN A 532 9.26 6.17 -28.59
CA ASN A 532 8.72 7.34 -29.24
C ASN A 532 7.19 7.25 -29.27
N LEU A 533 6.52 8.09 -28.48
CA LEU A 533 5.05 8.09 -28.41
C LEU A 533 4.39 8.41 -29.76
N ALA A 534 5.06 9.13 -30.68
CA ALA A 534 4.52 9.44 -31.99
C ALA A 534 4.38 8.20 -32.91
N ASP A 535 5.12 7.14 -32.60
CA ASP A 535 5.11 5.88 -33.35
C ASP A 535 4.03 4.90 -32.84
N LEU A 536 3.44 5.18 -31.67
CA LEU A 536 2.33 4.44 -31.10
C LEU A 536 1.00 4.96 -31.68
N LYS A 537 0.67 4.57 -32.91
CA LYS A 537 -0.62 4.86 -33.55
C LYS A 537 -1.61 3.71 -33.48
#